data_AF-A0A1Y1YNW9-F1
#
_entry.id   AF-A0A1Y1YNW9-F1
#
_cell.length_a   1.000
_cell.length_b   1.000
_cell.length_c   1.000
_cell.angle_alpha   90.00
_cell.angle_beta   90.00
_cell.angle_gamma   90.00
#
_symmetry.space_group_name_H-M   'P 1'
#
loop_
_entity.id
_entity.type
_entity.pdbx_description
1 polymer ?
#
loop_
_entity_poly.entity_id
_entity_poly.type
_entity_poly.pdbx_seq_one_letter_code
_entity_poly.pdbx_strand_id
1 'polypeptide(L)'
;MLLRSDGVYPYYYINKNNITNIIYLNHLLVESDRGISLANIEGLNSNNELTLKNKLQNKKFRCDNEANYIKNTLTFYDEFEIEIPISEKENLRLRSMLDINTVSVEQTGDMKCSIYNDIVKIAKPLEF
;
A
#
# COMPACT_ATOMS: atom_id res chain seq x y z
N MET A 1 -7.47 13.65 4.66
CA MET A 1 -8.48 12.64 4.24
C MET A 1 -7.96 11.94 2.98
N LEU A 2 -7.77 10.62 3.10
CA LEU A 2 -6.89 9.82 2.24
C LEU A 2 -7.42 9.56 0.82
N LEU A 3 -8.74 9.52 0.62
CA LEU A 3 -9.38 9.19 -0.65
C LEU A 3 -9.92 10.42 -1.41
N ARG A 4 -9.24 11.58 -1.31
CA ARG A 4 -9.73 12.86 -1.85
C ARG A 4 -9.62 12.98 -3.38
N SER A 5 -8.66 12.30 -3.99
CA SER A 5 -8.35 12.39 -5.41
C SER A 5 -8.37 11.01 -6.05
N ASP A 6 -8.82 10.97 -7.30
CA ASP A 6 -8.77 9.76 -8.12
C ASP A 6 -7.31 9.50 -8.53
N GLY A 7 -6.95 8.22 -8.64
CA GLY A 7 -5.59 7.82 -9.00
C GLY A 7 -5.20 6.47 -8.43
N VAL A 8 -3.97 6.07 -8.67
CA VAL A 8 -3.43 4.81 -8.16
C VAL A 8 -2.40 5.12 -7.07
N TYR A 9 -2.63 4.58 -5.88
CA TYR A 9 -1.81 4.89 -4.71
C TYR A 9 -1.27 3.60 -4.07
N PRO A 10 0.00 3.61 -3.65
CA PRO A 10 0.61 2.49 -2.95
C PRO A 10 0.21 2.46 -1.47
N TYR A 11 -0.10 1.25 -1.01
CA TYR A 11 -0.40 0.91 0.36
C TYR A 11 0.46 -0.27 0.80
N TYR A 12 0.76 -0.37 2.08
CA TYR A 12 1.47 -1.51 2.63
C TYR A 12 0.72 -2.16 3.79
N TYR A 13 1.01 -3.44 4.02
CA TYR A 13 0.57 -4.18 5.19
C TYR A 13 1.63 -5.18 5.63
N ILE A 14 1.62 -5.52 6.91
CA ILE A 14 2.49 -6.53 7.49
C ILE A 14 1.68 -7.83 7.56
N ASN A 15 2.15 -8.88 6.88
CA ASN A 15 1.48 -10.17 6.90
C ASN A 15 1.79 -10.96 8.19
N LYS A 16 1.16 -12.13 8.34
CA LYS A 16 1.33 -13.01 9.52
C LYS A 16 2.78 -13.49 9.74
N ASN A 17 3.63 -13.40 8.73
CA ASN A 17 5.05 -13.77 8.78
C ASN A 17 5.95 -12.53 9.02
N ASN A 18 5.39 -11.39 9.42
CA ASN A 18 6.10 -10.11 9.58
C ASN A 18 6.77 -9.58 8.30
N ILE A 19 6.29 -10.01 7.13
CA ILE A 19 6.78 -9.51 5.85
C ILE A 19 5.89 -8.34 5.43
N THR A 20 6.52 -7.21 5.11
CA THR A 20 5.84 -6.07 4.49
C THR A 20 5.50 -6.39 3.04
N ASN A 21 4.23 -6.24 2.68
CA ASN A 21 3.74 -6.41 1.31
C ASN A 21 3.14 -5.09 0.86
N ILE A 22 3.25 -4.79 -0.44
CA ILE A 22 2.77 -3.54 -1.03
C ILE A 22 1.66 -3.88 -2.00
N ILE A 23 0.55 -3.16 -1.92
CA ILE A 23 -0.52 -3.25 -2.91
C ILE A 23 -0.85 -1.87 -3.43
N TYR A 24 -1.43 -1.84 -4.62
CA TYR A 24 -1.83 -0.60 -5.25
C TYR A 24 -3.35 -0.56 -5.34
N LEU A 25 -3.92 0.55 -4.90
CA LEU A 25 -5.35 0.76 -4.88
C LEU A 25 -5.69 1.92 -5.80
N ASN A 26 -6.69 1.72 -6.64
CA ASN A 26 -7.34 2.82 -7.34
C ASN A 26 -8.22 3.54 -6.34
N HIS A 27 -8.08 4.85 -6.21
CA HIS A 27 -9.08 5.71 -5.58
C HIS A 27 -10.07 6.13 -6.67
N LEU A 28 -11.36 5.99 -6.38
CA LEU A 28 -12.43 6.25 -7.35
C LEU A 28 -13.75 6.63 -6.67
N LEU A 29 -14.71 7.09 -7.46
CA LEU A 29 -16.10 7.27 -7.03
C LEU A 29 -16.90 5.98 -7.24
N VAL A 30 -17.55 5.52 -6.17
CA VAL A 30 -18.48 4.38 -6.14
C VAL A 30 -19.84 4.90 -5.72
N GLU A 31 -20.82 4.90 -6.64
CA GLU A 31 -22.22 5.27 -6.33
C GLU A 31 -22.37 6.63 -5.61
N SER A 32 -21.58 7.62 -6.03
CA SER A 32 -21.49 8.98 -5.46
C SER A 32 -20.65 9.14 -4.19
N ASP A 33 -20.10 8.06 -3.63
CA ASP A 33 -19.17 8.09 -2.51
C ASP A 33 -17.73 7.79 -2.92
N ARG A 34 -16.78 8.17 -2.04
CA ARG A 34 -15.38 7.79 -2.21
C ARG A 34 -15.19 6.31 -1.93
N GLY A 35 -14.33 5.67 -2.71
CA GLY A 35 -14.05 4.26 -2.58
C GLY A 35 -12.75 3.88 -3.25
N ILE A 36 -12.49 2.57 -3.26
CA ILE A 36 -11.30 1.99 -3.83
C ILE A 36 -11.59 0.72 -4.64
N SER A 37 -10.63 0.34 -5.46
CA SER A 37 -10.51 -1.01 -6.00
C SER A 37 -9.06 -1.44 -6.08
N LEU A 38 -8.80 -2.73 -6.23
CA LEU A 38 -7.45 -3.21 -6.49
C LEU A 38 -6.96 -2.70 -7.86
N ALA A 39 -5.79 -2.08 -7.90
CA ALA A 39 -5.16 -1.69 -9.16
C ALA A 39 -4.47 -2.91 -9.80
N ASN A 40 -4.74 -3.12 -11.08
CA ASN A 40 -4.04 -4.15 -11.84
C ASN A 40 -2.73 -3.57 -12.39
N ILE A 41 -1.66 -3.64 -11.59
CA ILE A 41 -0.33 -3.26 -12.04
C ILE A 41 0.43 -4.51 -12.47
N GLU A 42 0.75 -4.59 -13.75
CA GLU A 42 1.54 -5.68 -14.32
C GLU A 42 2.96 -5.67 -13.73
N GLY A 43 3.50 -6.85 -13.38
CA GLY A 43 4.91 -7.00 -12.96
C GLY A 43 5.21 -7.00 -11.45
N LEU A 44 4.23 -6.74 -10.57
CA LEU A 44 4.45 -6.75 -9.11
C LEU A 44 4.15 -8.08 -8.40
N ASN A 45 3.57 -9.06 -9.10
CA ASN A 45 3.05 -10.27 -8.47
C ASN A 45 4.18 -11.15 -7.87
N SER A 46 4.43 -11.03 -6.57
CA SER A 46 5.11 -12.10 -5.83
C SER A 46 4.08 -13.20 -5.47
N ASN A 47 4.50 -14.46 -5.43
CA ASN A 47 3.60 -15.62 -5.27
C ASN A 47 2.73 -15.59 -3.98
N ASN A 48 3.09 -14.78 -2.98
CA ASN A 48 2.33 -14.63 -1.73
C ASN A 48 1.19 -13.59 -1.82
N GLU A 49 1.18 -12.73 -2.84
CA GLU A 49 0.12 -11.74 -3.10
C GLU A 49 -1.10 -12.35 -3.78
N LEU A 50 -0.97 -13.54 -4.37
CA LEU A 50 -2.02 -14.18 -5.17
C LEU A 50 -3.32 -14.38 -4.37
N THR A 51 -3.21 -14.74 -3.09
CA THR A 51 -4.37 -14.94 -2.22
C THR A 51 -5.11 -13.64 -1.91
N LEU A 52 -4.40 -12.56 -1.64
CA LEU A 52 -5.02 -11.27 -1.36
C LEU A 52 -5.60 -10.64 -2.62
N LYS A 53 -4.86 -10.74 -3.74
CA LYS A 53 -5.34 -10.37 -5.07
C LYS A 53 -6.67 -11.05 -5.35
N ASN A 54 -6.75 -12.38 -5.20
CA ASN A 54 -8.00 -13.12 -5.43
C ASN A 54 -9.15 -12.67 -4.51
N LYS A 55 -8.88 -12.31 -3.25
CA LYS A 55 -9.90 -11.83 -2.31
C LYS A 55 -10.46 -10.45 -2.66
N LEU A 56 -9.64 -9.60 -3.30
CA LEU A 56 -9.96 -8.21 -3.64
C LEU A 56 -10.25 -7.98 -5.13
N GLN A 57 -9.95 -8.97 -5.99
CA GLN A 57 -10.07 -8.85 -7.44
C GLN A 57 -11.53 -8.57 -7.83
N ASN A 58 -11.71 -7.62 -8.74
CA ASN A 58 -13.01 -7.17 -9.26
C ASN A 58 -13.98 -6.61 -8.20
N LYS A 59 -13.54 -6.39 -6.96
CA LYS A 59 -14.33 -5.72 -5.93
C LYS A 59 -14.07 -4.22 -5.93
N LYS A 60 -15.14 -3.47 -5.72
CA LYS A 60 -15.10 -2.05 -5.39
C LYS A 60 -15.59 -1.90 -3.97
N PHE A 61 -14.83 -1.18 -3.16
CA PHE A 61 -15.19 -0.90 -1.78
C PHE A 61 -15.56 0.57 -1.66
N ARG A 62 -16.70 0.88 -1.05
CA ARG A 62 -17.08 2.27 -0.73
C ARG A 62 -16.76 2.58 0.73
N CYS A 63 -16.54 3.85 1.05
CA CYS A 63 -16.43 4.26 2.45
C CYS A 63 -17.75 4.07 3.17
N ASP A 64 -17.69 3.62 4.41
CA ASP A 64 -18.81 3.57 5.35
C ASP A 64 -18.24 3.70 6.77
N ASN A 65 -19.11 3.72 7.78
CA ASN A 65 -18.71 3.78 9.19
C ASN A 65 -17.99 2.49 9.64
N GLU A 66 -18.30 1.35 9.00
CA GLU A 66 -17.76 0.04 9.33
C GLU A 66 -17.22 -0.69 8.09
N ALA A 67 -16.13 -1.44 8.27
CA ALA A 67 -15.66 -2.38 7.26
C ALA A 67 -16.57 -3.62 7.23
N ASN A 68 -17.19 -3.91 6.07
CA ASN A 68 -18.13 -5.04 5.94
C ASN A 68 -17.94 -5.80 4.62
N TYR A 69 -17.65 -7.10 4.73
CA TYR A 69 -17.36 -7.97 3.58
C TYR A 69 -18.55 -8.09 2.61
N ILE A 70 -19.76 -8.24 3.13
CA ILE A 70 -20.98 -8.47 2.34
C ILE A 70 -21.38 -7.18 1.62
N LYS A 71 -21.29 -6.04 2.31
CA LYS A 71 -21.63 -4.73 1.75
C LYS A 71 -20.51 -4.13 0.87
N ASN A 72 -19.33 -4.75 0.84
CA ASN A 72 -18.11 -4.19 0.26
C ASN A 72 -17.85 -2.76 0.75
N THR A 73 -17.85 -2.58 2.06
CA THR A 73 -17.52 -1.29 2.66
C THR A 73 -16.15 -1.34 3.33
N LEU A 74 -15.43 -0.23 3.26
CA LEU A 74 -14.20 0.02 4.02
C LEU A 74 -14.46 1.14 5.02
N THR A 75 -13.59 1.22 6.03
CA THR A 75 -13.59 2.36 6.95
C THR A 75 -12.16 2.88 7.16
N PHE A 76 -12.05 4.06 7.74
CA PHE A 76 -10.77 4.64 8.14
C PHE A 76 -10.45 4.18 9.56
N TYR A 77 -9.30 3.55 9.73
CA TYR A 77 -8.77 3.22 11.05
C TYR A 77 -8.02 4.40 11.66
N ASP A 78 -7.30 5.15 10.83
CA ASP A 78 -6.57 6.38 11.18
C ASP A 78 -6.46 7.30 9.94
N GLU A 79 -5.83 8.46 10.05
CA GLU A 79 -5.69 9.45 8.98
C GLU A 79 -5.07 8.86 7.70
N PHE A 80 -4.14 7.92 7.85
CA PHE A 80 -3.41 7.26 6.76
C PHE A 80 -3.65 5.74 6.70
N GLU A 81 -4.59 5.22 7.49
CA GLU A 81 -4.85 3.78 7.57
C GLU A 81 -6.31 3.47 7.24
N ILE A 82 -6.51 2.53 6.32
CA ILE A 82 -7.84 2.02 5.97
C ILE A 82 -7.97 0.58 6.41
N GLU A 83 -9.17 0.20 6.80
CA GLU A 83 -9.52 -1.18 7.11
C GLU A 83 -10.46 -1.71 6.03
N ILE A 84 -10.05 -2.81 5.39
CA ILE A 84 -10.79 -3.46 4.30
C ILE A 84 -11.13 -4.89 4.72
N PRO A 85 -12.39 -5.34 4.54
CA PRO A 85 -12.77 -6.71 4.82
C PRO A 85 -12.30 -7.63 3.69
N ILE A 86 -11.48 -8.63 4.02
CA ILE A 86 -10.95 -9.62 3.06
C ILE A 86 -11.68 -10.97 3.14
N SER A 87 -12.44 -11.19 4.21
CA SER A 87 -13.44 -12.26 4.35
C SER A 87 -14.49 -11.84 5.39
N GLU A 88 -15.52 -12.65 5.62
CA GLU A 88 -16.53 -12.40 6.67
C GLU A 88 -15.95 -12.33 8.10
N LYS A 89 -14.74 -12.87 8.31
CA LYS A 89 -14.12 -12.97 9.64
C LYS A 89 -12.76 -12.27 9.74
N GLU A 90 -12.29 -11.68 8.64
CA GLU A 90 -10.92 -11.16 8.56
C GLU A 90 -10.95 -9.80 7.86
N ASN A 91 -10.46 -8.79 8.58
CA ASN A 91 -10.17 -7.47 8.05
C ASN A 91 -8.66 -7.33 7.86
N LEU A 92 -8.28 -6.57 6.84
CA LEU A 92 -6.91 -6.20 6.54
C LEU A 92 -6.76 -4.70 6.74
N ARG A 93 -5.74 -4.32 7.51
CA ARG A 93 -5.35 -2.93 7.68
C ARG A 93 -4.26 -2.59 6.68
N LEU A 94 -4.50 -1.53 5.93
CA LEU A 94 -3.59 -1.02 4.92
C LEU A 94 -3.18 0.39 5.29
N ARG A 95 -1.87 0.62 5.32
CA ARG A 95 -1.29 1.93 5.55
C ARG A 95 -0.90 2.55 4.23
N SER A 96 -1.37 3.76 3.99
CA SER A 96 -1.01 4.53 2.81
C SER A 96 0.43 4.96 2.90
N MET A 97 1.22 4.71 1.85
CA MET A 97 2.61 5.19 1.76
C MET A 97 2.72 6.71 1.50
N LEU A 98 1.59 7.42 1.40
CA LEU A 98 1.59 8.89 1.43
C LEU A 98 1.98 9.44 2.81
N ASP A 99 1.94 8.63 3.87
CA ASP A 99 2.48 8.97 5.19
C ASP A 99 3.97 9.35 5.12
N ILE A 100 4.74 8.67 4.26
CA ILE A 100 6.18 8.92 4.05
C ILE A 100 6.45 10.34 3.53
N ASN A 101 5.55 10.92 2.71
CA ASN A 101 5.72 12.30 2.23
C ASN A 101 5.60 13.35 3.34
N THR A 102 5.00 13.01 4.49
CA THR A 102 4.96 13.92 5.65
C THR A 102 6.20 13.85 6.53
N VAL A 103 7.02 12.80 6.37
CA VAL A 103 8.36 12.69 6.96
C VAL A 103 9.37 13.15 5.91
N SER A 104 9.32 14.44 5.56
CA SER A 104 10.34 15.06 4.72
C SER A 104 11.65 15.19 5.50
N VAL A 105 12.36 14.08 5.72
CA VAL A 105 13.82 14.18 5.85
C VAL A 105 14.32 14.35 4.42
N GLU A 106 14.38 15.60 3.97
CA GLU A 106 15.02 15.92 2.69
C GLU A 106 16.43 15.32 2.72
N GLN A 107 16.66 14.27 1.93
CA GLN A 107 18.01 13.80 1.68
C GLN A 107 18.70 14.88 0.86
N THR A 108 19.59 15.62 1.52
CA THR A 108 20.48 16.56 0.84
C THR A 108 21.31 15.81 -0.21
N GLY A 109 21.74 16.51 -1.26
CA GLY A 109 22.61 15.91 -2.29
C GLY A 109 23.85 15.23 -1.70
N ASP A 110 24.36 15.78 -0.59
CA ASP A 110 25.51 15.25 0.14
C ASP A 110 25.24 13.89 0.82
N MET A 111 24.02 13.66 1.34
CA MET A 111 23.63 12.37 1.92
C MET A 111 23.51 11.24 0.89
N LYS A 112 23.16 11.56 -0.36
CA LYS A 112 23.08 10.55 -1.44
C LYS A 112 24.47 10.07 -1.85
N CYS A 113 25.42 11.00 -1.90
CA CYS A 113 26.81 10.71 -2.29
C CYS A 113 27.58 9.94 -1.20
N SER A 114 27.28 10.14 0.09
CA SER A 114 27.96 9.41 1.17
C SER A 114 27.63 7.92 1.17
N ILE A 115 26.38 7.53 0.93
CA ILE A 115 25.96 6.11 0.84
C ILE A 115 26.73 5.38 -0.27
N TYR A 116 26.88 6.01 -1.43
CA TYR A 116 27.63 5.44 -2.54
C TYR A 116 29.11 5.27 -2.20
N ASN A 117 29.72 6.27 -1.56
CA ASN A 117 31.13 6.23 -1.16
C ASN A 117 31.40 5.15 -0.11
N ASP A 118 30.49 4.94 0.83
CA ASP A 118 30.66 3.92 1.86
C ASP A 118 30.56 2.51 1.27
N ILE A 119 29.65 2.26 0.33
CA ILE A 119 29.55 0.98 -0.39
C ILE A 119 30.82 0.73 -1.23
N VAL A 120 31.31 1.74 -1.94
CA VAL A 120 32.53 1.63 -2.76
C VAL A 120 33.77 1.40 -1.88
N LYS A 121 33.84 2.00 -0.68
CA LYS A 121 34.93 1.74 0.28
C LYS A 121 34.87 0.33 0.87
N ILE A 122 33.68 -0.23 1.06
CA ILE A 122 33.49 -1.58 1.61
C ILE A 122 33.71 -2.65 0.53
N ALA A 123 33.36 -2.35 -0.71
CA ALA A 123 33.57 -3.25 -1.84
C ALA A 123 35.06 -3.32 -2.20
N LYS A 124 35.77 -4.35 -1.72
CA LYS A 124 37.11 -4.65 -2.24
C LYS A 124 37.01 -4.97 -3.74
N PRO A 125 37.83 -4.35 -4.61
CA PRO A 125 37.88 -4.74 -6.01
C PRO A 125 38.36 -6.18 -6.12
N LEU A 126 37.68 -6.98 -6.95
CA LEU A 126 38.19 -8.29 -7.36
C LEU A 126 39.38 -8.04 -8.30
N GLU A 127 40.58 -8.40 -7.84
CA GLU A 127 41.74 -8.48 -8.71
C GLU A 127 41.58 -9.70 -9.62
N PHE A 128 41.69 -9.48 -10.94
CA PHE A 128 41.73 -10.53 -11.96
C PHE A 128 43.17 -10.84 -12.33
#